data_AF-A0A6V6Z0R2-F1
#
_entry.id   AF-A0A6V6Z0R2-F1
#
_cell.length_a   1.000
_cell.length_b   1.000
_cell.length_c   1.000
_cell.angle_alpha   90.00
_cell.angle_beta   90.00
_cell.angle_gamma   90.00
#
_symmetry.space_group_name_H-M   'P 1'
#
loop_
_entity.id
_entity.type
_entity.pdbx_description
1 polymer ?
#
loop_
_entity_poly.entity_id
_entity_poly.type
_entity_poly.pdbx_seq_one_letter_code
_entity_poly.pdbx_strand_id
1 'polypeptide(L)'
;MKKIYISFICLITLTACNREEWLDIKPKGIIIPQKVSDYRLLLDQSAITSTSKSPALVTTYSNVDLMGDEYQYDNPNVSASVPENEQNMFLWKDNFFNADQEDQDWQNLYGQIYVTNVVSEEIMDAEGDMNDKLQLQAEAKIHNAYAYFALVNLYAPHYNPATASSVFAAPFRTTTDLEDVKLPRATVKQIYDYVIENVTSSIQYLPDLQANTTLRHRPAKVTAYAFLSRIYLYLGDYENALKYADLTLALNNKLLNYNTVANNSSNIINMPLPQNNPEIIWLKKSSKPFRTLPLTQELYNLYETRDQRKRQFAPISLFGIPGSDYAFATSFFVSFRFCGFSVPEILLTRAECNARLNRLDAALTDINYLRQNRIPAADYRALASTSQTEVIDMVLTQRRLELVGQSLRFFDIKRLNQFHNANINLTHKYNGQTAELKANSKNWAVPIATKYILANPEIGENDRE
;
A
#
# COMPACT_ATOMS: atom_id res chain seq x y z
N MET A 1 13.75 33.38 -72.82
CA MET A 1 13.06 32.14 -72.41
C MET A 1 13.85 31.29 -71.39
N LYS A 2 15.19 31.26 -71.36
CA LYS A 2 15.97 30.49 -70.36
C LYS A 2 15.86 30.96 -68.89
N LYS A 3 15.49 32.23 -68.62
CA LYS A 3 15.34 32.75 -67.24
C LYS A 3 13.99 32.43 -66.58
N ILE A 4 12.97 32.04 -67.34
CA ILE A 4 11.63 31.72 -66.81
C ILE A 4 11.59 30.28 -66.25
N TYR A 5 12.33 29.35 -66.84
CA TYR A 5 12.42 27.96 -66.35
C TYR A 5 13.18 27.83 -65.03
N ILE A 6 14.15 28.72 -64.74
CA ILE A 6 14.91 28.71 -63.48
C ILE A 6 14.04 29.19 -62.31
N SER A 7 13.18 30.19 -62.53
CA SER A 7 12.23 30.65 -61.51
C SER A 7 11.12 29.63 -61.23
N PHE A 8 10.73 28.80 -62.21
CA PHE A 8 9.73 27.76 -62.01
C PHE A 8 10.29 26.52 -61.27
N ILE A 9 11.57 26.20 -61.47
CA ILE A 9 12.27 25.11 -60.76
C ILE A 9 12.53 25.48 -59.28
N CYS A 10 12.82 26.75 -58.97
CA CYS A 10 12.96 27.21 -57.59
C CYS A 10 11.64 27.29 -56.80
N LEU A 11 10.48 27.35 -57.46
CA LEU A 11 9.18 27.39 -56.78
C LEU A 11 8.70 25.99 -56.38
N ILE A 12 9.07 24.95 -57.13
CA ILE A 12 8.70 23.54 -56.84
C ILE A 12 9.55 22.96 -55.69
N THR A 13 10.74 23.52 -55.43
CA THR A 13 11.57 23.09 -54.28
C THR A 13 11.07 23.61 -52.93
N LEU A 14 10.11 24.54 -52.90
CA LEU A 14 9.52 25.07 -51.67
C LEU A 14 8.29 24.28 -51.18
N THR A 15 7.77 23.34 -51.97
CA THR A 15 6.66 22.46 -51.58
C THR A 15 7.10 21.04 -51.22
N ALA A 16 8.41 20.73 -51.33
CA ALA A 16 8.96 19.41 -51.02
C ALA A 16 9.39 19.23 -49.56
N CYS A 17 9.29 20.28 -48.73
CA CYS A 17 9.43 20.14 -47.29
C CYS A 17 8.06 19.91 -46.67
N ASN A 18 7.70 18.63 -46.45
CA ASN A 18 6.59 18.30 -45.56
C ASN A 18 6.93 18.87 -44.18
N ARG A 19 6.12 19.84 -43.73
CA ARG A 19 6.26 20.51 -42.43
C ARG A 19 6.14 19.55 -41.25
N GLU A 20 5.55 18.37 -41.46
CA GLU A 20 5.38 17.32 -40.47
C GLU A 20 6.70 16.63 -40.08
N GLU A 21 7.64 16.44 -41.02
CA GLU A 21 8.94 15.77 -40.72
C GLU A 21 9.86 16.60 -39.81
N TRP A 22 9.68 17.92 -39.73
CA TRP A 22 10.48 18.81 -38.88
C TRP A 22 9.97 18.93 -37.44
N LEU A 23 8.75 18.46 -37.17
CA LEU A 23 8.19 18.40 -35.82
C LEU A 23 8.44 17.03 -35.17
N ASP A 24 8.84 16.02 -35.94
CA ASP A 24 9.22 14.68 -35.47
C ASP A 24 10.71 14.55 -35.12
N ILE A 25 11.34 15.61 -34.59
CA ILE A 25 12.67 15.45 -34.00
C ILE A 25 12.52 14.67 -32.69
N LYS A 26 12.59 13.33 -32.77
CA LYS A 26 12.69 12.48 -31.59
C LYS A 26 13.92 12.95 -30.77
N PRO A 27 13.73 13.41 -29.53
CA PRO A 27 14.84 13.89 -28.72
C PRO A 27 15.89 12.78 -28.58
N LYS A 28 17.15 13.08 -28.95
CA LYS A 28 18.25 12.12 -28.82
C LYS A 28 18.39 11.73 -27.34
N GLY A 29 18.22 10.45 -27.04
CA GLY A 29 18.32 9.90 -25.69
C GLY A 29 16.98 9.67 -24.97
N ILE A 30 15.84 9.99 -25.60
CA ILE A 30 14.50 9.67 -25.08
C ILE A 30 13.91 8.51 -25.90
N ILE A 31 13.58 7.41 -25.21
CA ILE A 31 12.83 6.29 -25.80
C ILE A 31 11.35 6.61 -25.62
N ILE A 32 10.67 6.91 -26.73
CA ILE A 32 9.20 6.96 -26.77
C ILE A 32 8.73 5.51 -26.93
N PRO A 33 7.97 4.94 -25.97
CA PRO A 33 7.46 3.58 -26.09
C PRO A 33 6.64 3.41 -27.38
N GLN A 34 6.86 2.32 -28.11
CA GLN A 34 6.09 2.03 -29.33
C GLN A 34 5.57 0.59 -29.36
N LYS A 35 6.19 -0.32 -28.61
CA LYS A 35 5.82 -1.73 -28.54
C LYS A 35 5.25 -2.08 -27.19
N VAL A 36 4.39 -3.11 -27.15
CA VAL A 36 3.89 -3.69 -25.88
C VAL A 36 5.04 -4.03 -24.91
N SER A 37 6.18 -4.49 -25.43
CA SER A 37 7.39 -4.76 -24.62
C SER A 37 7.95 -3.51 -23.92
N ASP A 38 7.82 -2.33 -24.52
CA ASP A 38 8.33 -1.08 -23.95
C ASP A 38 7.47 -0.64 -22.77
N TYR A 39 6.14 -0.70 -22.92
CA TYR A 39 5.19 -0.44 -21.84
C TYR A 39 5.28 -1.49 -20.72
N ARG A 40 5.59 -2.75 -21.06
CA ARG A 40 5.87 -3.77 -20.05
C ARG A 40 7.04 -3.37 -19.16
N LEU A 41 8.12 -2.80 -19.72
CA LEU A 41 9.27 -2.32 -18.95
C LEU A 41 8.90 -1.16 -18.02
N LEU A 42 7.93 -0.32 -18.39
CA LEU A 42 7.41 0.73 -17.50
C LEU A 42 6.68 0.13 -16.28
N LEU A 43 5.85 -0.90 -16.49
CA LEU A 43 5.13 -1.56 -15.39
C LEU A 43 6.01 -2.49 -14.55
N ASP A 44 7.10 -3.02 -15.10
CA ASP A 44 8.03 -3.91 -14.38
C ASP A 44 9.10 -3.20 -13.57
N GLN A 45 9.02 -1.87 -13.44
CA GLN A 45 9.90 -1.08 -12.58
C GLN A 45 9.67 -1.43 -11.09
N SER A 46 10.34 -2.50 -10.64
CA SER A 46 10.09 -3.12 -9.34
C SER A 46 11.20 -2.89 -8.32
N ALA A 47 12.36 -2.35 -8.73
CA ALA A 47 13.51 -2.02 -7.87
C ALA A 47 13.73 -2.96 -6.68
N ILE A 48 13.72 -4.27 -6.95
CA ILE A 48 13.94 -5.31 -5.94
C ILE A 48 15.45 -5.39 -5.56
N THR A 49 16.33 -4.77 -6.37
CA THR A 49 17.78 -4.63 -6.12
C THR A 49 18.28 -3.18 -6.30
N SER A 50 19.40 -2.86 -5.66
CA SER A 50 19.99 -1.51 -5.46
C SER A 50 20.46 -0.76 -6.72
N THR A 51 20.21 -1.27 -7.92
CA THR A 51 20.62 -0.66 -9.20
C THR A 51 19.46 -0.08 -10.01
N SER A 52 18.23 -0.17 -9.51
CA SER A 52 17.06 0.42 -10.19
C SER A 52 16.93 1.90 -9.86
N LYS A 53 16.86 2.74 -10.89
CA LYS A 53 16.68 4.20 -10.76
C LYS A 53 15.23 4.66 -10.60
N SER A 54 14.26 3.73 -10.51
CA SER A 54 12.85 4.05 -10.30
C SER A 54 12.15 3.05 -9.37
N PRO A 55 11.65 3.48 -8.20
CA PRO A 55 10.91 2.66 -7.23
C PRO A 55 9.43 2.42 -7.60
N ALA A 56 8.99 2.88 -8.77
CA ALA A 56 7.66 3.44 -9.01
C ALA A 56 6.50 2.59 -8.48
N LEU A 57 6.27 1.38 -9.00
CA LEU A 57 4.99 0.70 -8.81
C LEU A 57 4.91 -0.22 -7.58
N VAL A 58 6.03 -0.54 -6.95
CA VAL A 58 6.09 -1.42 -5.77
C VAL A 58 6.15 -0.62 -4.47
N THR A 59 6.71 0.60 -4.50
CA THR A 59 6.90 1.43 -3.32
C THR A 59 5.64 2.22 -3.00
N THR A 60 5.08 2.01 -1.81
CA THR A 60 3.82 2.62 -1.37
C THR A 60 4.09 3.66 -0.28
N TYR A 61 3.42 3.54 0.86
CA TYR A 61 3.50 4.44 2.00
C TYR A 61 4.24 3.86 3.22
N SER A 62 4.66 4.73 4.13
CA SER A 62 5.20 4.36 5.44
C SER A 62 4.90 5.36 6.56
N ASN A 63 4.35 6.55 6.25
CA ASN A 63 4.07 7.59 7.26
C ASN A 63 3.18 7.06 8.40
N VAL A 64 2.20 6.21 8.08
CA VAL A 64 1.25 5.65 9.05
C VAL A 64 1.87 4.65 10.04
N ASP A 65 3.08 4.16 9.81
CA ASP A 65 3.74 3.28 10.80
C ASP A 65 3.97 4.02 12.11
N LEU A 66 4.31 5.31 12.04
CA LEU A 66 4.58 6.15 13.21
C LEU A 66 3.29 6.66 13.87
N MET A 67 2.14 6.45 13.24
CA MET A 67 0.86 7.02 13.68
C MET A 67 -0.03 5.99 14.37
N GLY A 68 0.37 4.72 14.43
CA GLY A 68 -0.36 3.62 15.08
C GLY A 68 0.14 3.30 16.50
N ASP A 69 -0.50 2.34 17.16
CA ASP A 69 -0.21 1.91 18.55
C ASP A 69 0.81 0.75 18.66
N GLU A 70 1.49 0.40 17.56
CA GLU A 70 2.42 -0.73 17.53
C GLU A 70 3.81 -0.36 18.06
N TYR A 71 4.17 0.92 17.99
CA TYR A 71 5.54 1.38 18.24
C TYR A 71 5.61 2.52 19.26
N GLN A 72 6.76 2.64 19.91
CA GLN A 72 7.02 3.67 20.92
C GLN A 72 8.36 4.39 20.70
N TYR A 73 8.38 5.69 20.97
CA TYR A 73 9.54 6.56 20.79
C TYR A 73 9.82 7.45 22.02
N ASP A 74 9.24 7.15 23.19
CA ASP A 74 9.40 7.93 24.44
C ASP A 74 10.73 7.67 25.16
N ASN A 75 11.86 7.68 24.45
CA ASN A 75 13.17 7.52 25.06
C ASN A 75 14.18 8.51 24.47
N PRO A 76 14.88 9.32 25.29
CA PRO A 76 15.79 10.37 24.84
C PRO A 76 16.84 9.94 23.81
N ASN A 77 17.33 8.70 23.87
CA ASN A 77 18.36 8.20 22.96
C ASN A 77 17.80 7.75 21.61
N VAL A 78 16.53 7.32 21.57
CA VAL A 78 15.80 7.02 20.32
C VAL A 78 15.41 8.34 19.66
N SER A 79 14.84 9.24 20.45
CA SER A 79 14.35 10.55 20.03
C SER A 79 15.41 11.41 19.35
N ALA A 80 16.67 11.36 19.79
CA ALA A 80 17.75 12.16 19.19
C ALA A 80 18.01 11.85 17.70
N SER A 81 17.54 10.70 17.20
CA SER A 81 17.77 10.23 15.82
C SER A 81 16.54 10.31 14.90
N VAL A 82 15.38 10.71 15.43
CA VAL A 82 14.13 10.79 14.65
C VAL A 82 14.08 12.15 13.94
N PRO A 83 13.97 12.19 12.60
CA PRO A 83 13.75 13.43 11.84
C PRO A 83 12.52 14.21 12.33
N GLU A 84 12.59 15.54 12.33
CA GLU A 84 11.50 16.42 12.83
C GLU A 84 10.13 16.08 12.24
N ASN A 85 10.05 15.83 10.93
CA ASN A 85 8.80 15.50 10.26
C ASN A 85 8.16 14.21 10.79
N GLU A 86 8.98 13.25 11.19
CA GLU A 86 8.53 12.00 11.78
C GLU A 86 8.14 12.15 13.25
N GLN A 87 8.79 13.06 13.98
CA GLN A 87 8.34 13.46 15.32
C GLN A 87 6.94 14.10 15.23
N ASN A 88 6.74 14.95 14.22
CA ASN A 88 5.45 15.60 13.97
C ASN A 88 4.37 14.58 13.59
N MET A 89 4.70 13.58 12.77
CA MET A 89 3.81 12.45 12.45
C MET A 89 3.46 11.64 13.71
N PHE A 90 4.46 11.27 14.52
CA PHE A 90 4.28 10.48 15.74
C PHE A 90 3.43 11.23 16.78
N LEU A 91 3.49 12.56 16.82
CA LEU A 91 2.69 13.39 17.72
C LEU A 91 1.41 13.96 17.08
N TRP A 92 1.07 13.52 15.85
CA TRP A 92 -0.10 13.98 15.08
C TRP A 92 -0.25 15.51 14.98
N LYS A 93 0.87 16.25 14.87
CA LYS A 93 0.87 17.71 14.72
C LYS A 93 0.11 18.15 13.46
N ASP A 94 -0.34 19.41 13.44
CA ASP A 94 -1.11 19.96 12.30
C ASP A 94 -0.35 19.95 10.98
N ASN A 95 0.98 20.10 11.05
CA ASN A 95 1.88 20.03 9.91
C ASN A 95 2.97 19.00 10.18
N PHE A 96 3.11 18.04 9.27
CA PHE A 96 4.19 17.04 9.34
C PHE A 96 5.44 17.54 8.65
N PHE A 97 5.30 18.25 7.55
CA PHE A 97 6.40 18.67 6.69
C PHE A 97 6.56 20.19 6.77
N ASN A 98 7.81 20.66 6.82
CA ASN A 98 8.12 22.08 6.67
C ASN A 98 7.75 22.56 5.25
N ALA A 99 7.63 23.87 5.05
CA ALA A 99 7.11 24.45 3.80
C ALA A 99 7.91 24.10 2.54
N ASP A 100 9.18 23.71 2.68
CA ASP A 100 10.10 23.30 1.62
C ASP A 100 10.23 21.77 1.46
N GLN A 101 9.71 21.00 2.42
CA GLN A 101 9.81 19.54 2.46
C GLN A 101 8.76 18.85 1.59
N GLU A 102 9.11 17.67 1.11
CA GLU A 102 8.23 16.81 0.30
C GLU A 102 7.70 15.65 1.13
N ASP A 103 6.46 15.29 0.84
CA ASP A 103 5.89 14.03 1.32
C ASP A 103 6.25 12.90 0.34
N GLN A 104 7.15 12.03 0.77
CA GLN A 104 7.63 10.91 -0.05
C GLN A 104 6.50 9.94 -0.42
N ASP A 105 5.53 9.73 0.46
CA ASP A 105 4.40 8.82 0.19
C ASP A 105 3.51 9.40 -0.92
N TRP A 106 3.23 10.70 -0.85
CA TRP A 106 2.52 11.44 -1.90
C TRP A 106 3.24 11.32 -3.25
N GLN A 107 4.55 11.59 -3.28
CA GLN A 107 5.33 11.53 -4.52
C GLN A 107 5.35 10.14 -5.15
N ASN A 108 5.53 9.10 -4.33
CA ASN A 108 5.51 7.73 -4.82
C ASN A 108 4.16 7.40 -5.45
N LEU A 109 3.06 7.73 -4.78
CA LEU A 109 1.71 7.39 -5.24
C LEU A 109 1.31 8.17 -6.49
N TYR A 110 1.58 9.48 -6.56
CA TYR A 110 1.32 10.25 -7.79
C TYR A 110 2.26 9.89 -8.94
N GLY A 111 3.50 9.48 -8.64
CA GLY A 111 4.40 8.90 -9.64
C GLY A 111 3.84 7.60 -10.25
N GLN A 112 3.21 6.75 -9.45
CA GLN A 112 2.49 5.56 -9.94
C GLN A 112 1.31 5.94 -10.84
N ILE A 113 0.51 6.91 -10.41
CA ILE A 113 -0.63 7.41 -11.18
C ILE A 113 -0.17 7.90 -12.55
N TYR A 114 0.89 8.70 -12.61
CA TYR A 114 1.43 9.19 -13.88
C TYR A 114 1.86 8.04 -14.81
N VAL A 115 2.69 7.11 -14.34
CA VAL A 115 3.17 5.97 -15.14
C VAL A 115 2.01 5.11 -15.64
N THR A 116 0.99 4.89 -14.80
CA THR A 116 -0.17 4.06 -15.17
C THR A 116 -1.13 4.78 -16.11
N ASN A 117 -1.24 6.12 -16.03
CA ASN A 117 -2.00 6.92 -16.99
C ASN A 117 -1.31 6.86 -18.37
N VAL A 118 0.02 7.02 -18.46
CA VAL A 118 0.78 6.86 -19.71
C VAL A 118 0.49 5.51 -20.36
N VAL A 119 0.61 4.42 -19.60
CA VAL A 119 0.32 3.08 -20.15
C VAL A 119 -1.16 2.97 -20.57
N SER A 120 -2.09 3.48 -19.77
CA SER A 120 -3.53 3.34 -20.05
C SER A 120 -3.98 4.11 -21.29
N GLU A 121 -3.40 5.28 -21.54
CA GLU A 121 -3.69 6.13 -22.70
C GLU A 121 -3.08 5.57 -23.99
N GLU A 122 -1.87 5.02 -23.94
CA GLU A 122 -1.09 4.73 -25.15
C GLU A 122 -1.03 3.25 -25.56
N ILE A 123 -1.24 2.30 -24.63
CA ILE A 123 -0.98 0.86 -24.90
C ILE A 123 -1.80 0.28 -26.06
N MET A 124 -3.00 0.82 -26.31
CA MET A 124 -3.88 0.30 -27.37
C MET A 124 -3.33 0.59 -28.77
N ASP A 125 -2.55 1.66 -28.92
CA ASP A 125 -1.91 2.06 -30.18
C ASP A 125 -0.52 1.44 -30.39
N ALA A 126 0.04 0.80 -29.35
CA ALA A 126 1.36 0.15 -29.41
C ALA A 126 1.40 -1.01 -30.43
N GLU A 127 2.58 -1.37 -30.94
CA GLU A 127 2.77 -2.60 -31.72
C GLU A 127 2.78 -3.83 -30.79
N GLY A 128 1.94 -4.83 -31.06
CA GLY A 128 1.90 -6.09 -30.32
C GLY A 128 0.53 -6.80 -30.35
N ASP A 129 0.45 -7.97 -29.71
CA ASP A 129 -0.79 -8.76 -29.61
C ASP A 129 -1.86 -8.05 -28.78
N MET A 130 -3.13 -8.18 -29.20
CA MET A 130 -4.25 -7.52 -28.53
C MET A 130 -4.48 -8.04 -27.10
N ASN A 131 -4.27 -9.33 -26.85
CA ASN A 131 -4.44 -9.88 -25.50
C ASN A 131 -3.36 -9.34 -24.56
N ASP A 132 -2.12 -9.22 -25.04
CA ASP A 132 -1.05 -8.62 -24.25
C ASP A 132 -1.36 -7.14 -23.93
N LYS A 133 -1.87 -6.37 -24.90
CA LYS A 133 -2.31 -4.98 -24.67
C LYS A 133 -3.40 -4.88 -23.60
N LEU A 134 -4.44 -5.70 -23.72
CA LEU A 134 -5.56 -5.73 -22.76
C LEU A 134 -5.09 -6.13 -21.36
N GLN A 135 -4.19 -7.12 -21.26
CA GLN A 135 -3.59 -7.51 -20.00
C GLN A 135 -2.76 -6.37 -19.40
N LEU A 136 -1.89 -5.72 -20.18
CA LEU A 136 -1.09 -4.59 -19.69
C LEU A 136 -1.98 -3.41 -19.24
N GLN A 137 -3.04 -3.11 -19.97
CA GLN A 137 -3.99 -2.07 -19.59
C GLN A 137 -4.69 -2.42 -18.26
N ALA A 138 -5.12 -3.68 -18.08
CA ALA A 138 -5.71 -4.16 -16.84
C ALA A 138 -4.74 -4.10 -15.65
N GLU A 139 -3.48 -4.48 -15.87
CA GLU A 139 -2.43 -4.35 -14.85
C GLU A 139 -2.19 -2.87 -14.47
N ALA A 140 -2.12 -1.97 -15.45
CA ALA A 140 -1.97 -0.53 -15.21
C ALA A 140 -3.14 0.04 -14.40
N LYS A 141 -4.38 -0.30 -14.75
CA LYS A 141 -5.59 0.09 -14.01
C LYS A 141 -5.57 -0.37 -12.55
N ILE A 142 -5.10 -1.58 -12.27
CA ILE A 142 -4.99 -2.08 -10.88
C ILE A 142 -3.93 -1.31 -10.09
N HIS A 143 -2.77 -1.02 -10.69
CA HIS A 143 -1.76 -0.19 -10.03
C HIS A 143 -2.27 1.23 -9.76
N ASN A 144 -2.99 1.83 -10.72
CA ASN A 144 -3.61 3.14 -10.58
C ASN A 144 -4.65 3.16 -9.45
N ALA A 145 -5.55 2.16 -9.44
CA ALA A 145 -6.54 1.98 -8.40
C ALA A 145 -5.91 1.79 -7.01
N TYR A 146 -4.80 1.04 -6.90
CA TYR A 146 -4.07 0.91 -5.65
C TYR A 146 -3.49 2.24 -5.16
N ALA A 147 -2.90 3.03 -6.06
CA ALA A 147 -2.33 4.33 -5.69
C ALA A 147 -3.41 5.27 -5.15
N TYR A 148 -4.56 5.33 -5.81
CA TYR A 148 -5.71 6.11 -5.34
C TYR A 148 -6.32 5.57 -4.04
N PHE A 149 -6.40 4.25 -3.88
CA PHE A 149 -6.84 3.63 -2.63
C PHE A 149 -5.91 3.97 -1.46
N ALA A 150 -4.60 3.99 -1.67
CA ALA A 150 -3.65 4.44 -0.66
C ALA A 150 -3.86 5.93 -0.33
N LEU A 151 -3.95 6.80 -1.35
CA LEU A 151 -4.16 8.24 -1.16
C LEU A 151 -5.44 8.56 -0.37
N VAL A 152 -6.58 7.96 -0.71
CA VAL A 152 -7.84 8.23 0.01
C VAL A 152 -7.77 7.79 1.47
N ASN A 153 -7.06 6.70 1.77
CA ASN A 153 -6.95 6.21 3.14
C ASN A 153 -5.92 6.98 3.98
N LEU A 154 -4.90 7.54 3.34
CA LEU A 154 -3.88 8.39 3.99
C LEU A 154 -4.41 9.80 4.25
N TYR A 155 -4.90 10.49 3.21
CA TYR A 155 -5.15 11.94 3.23
C TYR A 155 -6.61 12.31 3.43
N ALA A 156 -7.48 11.36 3.75
CA ALA A 156 -8.87 11.63 4.11
C ALA A 156 -9.25 10.92 5.44
N PRO A 157 -10.31 11.39 6.12
CA PRO A 157 -11.00 10.59 7.12
C PRO A 157 -11.42 9.23 6.55
N HIS A 158 -11.68 8.26 7.42
CA HIS A 158 -12.12 6.95 6.95
C HIS A 158 -13.45 7.04 6.18
N TYR A 159 -13.72 6.06 5.31
CA TYR A 159 -14.96 6.01 4.57
C TYR A 159 -16.15 5.99 5.52
N ASN A 160 -17.02 6.99 5.38
CA ASN A 160 -18.29 7.08 6.08
C ASN A 160 -19.39 7.24 5.04
N PRO A 161 -20.32 6.28 4.88
CA PRO A 161 -21.38 6.35 3.87
C PRO A 161 -22.20 7.66 3.93
N ALA A 162 -22.35 8.26 5.13
CA ALA A 162 -23.13 9.47 5.31
C ALA A 162 -22.44 10.74 4.79
N THR A 163 -21.10 10.77 4.72
CA THR A 163 -20.32 11.97 4.39
C THR A 163 -19.36 11.79 3.23
N ALA A 164 -19.14 10.56 2.74
CA ALA A 164 -18.16 10.26 1.69
C ALA A 164 -18.40 11.03 0.37
N SER A 165 -19.65 11.43 0.10
CA SER A 165 -20.02 12.22 -1.08
C SER A 165 -19.65 13.72 -0.97
N SER A 166 -19.28 14.21 0.21
CA SER A 166 -18.97 15.64 0.45
C SER A 166 -17.58 15.86 1.04
N VAL A 167 -16.95 14.84 1.60
CA VAL A 167 -15.57 14.93 2.13
C VAL A 167 -14.58 14.74 1.00
N PHE A 168 -13.71 15.73 0.79
CA PHE A 168 -12.62 15.66 -0.17
C PHE A 168 -11.49 14.73 0.32
N ALA A 169 -10.80 14.10 -0.63
CA ALA A 169 -9.75 13.12 -0.36
C ALA A 169 -8.42 13.54 -0.96
N ALA A 170 -8.24 13.44 -2.27
CA ALA A 170 -6.98 13.73 -2.93
C ALA A 170 -7.20 14.31 -4.34
N PRO A 171 -6.26 15.10 -4.87
CA PRO A 171 -6.27 15.50 -6.28
C PRO A 171 -6.47 14.31 -7.21
N PHE A 172 -7.42 14.40 -8.13
CA PHE A 172 -7.84 13.29 -8.96
C PHE A 172 -7.60 13.59 -10.44
N ARG A 173 -6.83 12.71 -11.09
CA ARG A 173 -6.35 12.87 -12.47
C ARG A 173 -6.23 11.52 -13.16
N THR A 174 -6.95 11.37 -14.25
CA THR A 174 -6.94 10.17 -15.08
C THR A 174 -6.20 10.38 -16.40
N THR A 175 -5.56 11.54 -16.59
CA THR A 175 -4.84 11.90 -17.82
C THR A 175 -3.36 12.18 -17.58
N THR A 176 -2.54 12.17 -18.63
CA THR A 176 -1.11 12.56 -18.58
C THR A 176 -0.84 14.04 -18.83
N ASP A 177 -1.78 14.75 -19.46
CA ASP A 177 -1.65 16.18 -19.83
C ASP A 177 -1.27 17.07 -18.64
N LEU A 178 -0.21 17.88 -18.81
CA LEU A 178 0.35 18.75 -17.78
C LEU A 178 0.11 20.25 -18.04
N GLU A 179 -0.49 20.63 -19.17
CA GLU A 179 -0.68 22.04 -19.54
C GLU A 179 -1.93 22.63 -18.86
N ASP A 180 -1.76 23.77 -18.17
CA ASP A 180 -2.82 24.54 -17.49
C ASP A 180 -3.77 23.73 -16.58
N VAL A 181 -3.32 22.58 -16.09
CA VAL A 181 -4.17 21.65 -15.33
C VAL A 181 -4.37 22.15 -13.91
N LYS A 182 -5.63 22.15 -13.49
CA LYS A 182 -6.06 22.36 -12.10
C LYS A 182 -6.10 21.04 -11.36
N LEU A 183 -5.80 21.05 -10.07
CA LEU A 183 -5.74 19.86 -9.22
C LEU A 183 -6.88 19.77 -8.18
N PRO A 184 -8.17 19.83 -8.58
CA PRO A 184 -9.25 19.71 -7.60
C PRO A 184 -9.24 18.32 -6.97
N ARG A 185 -9.60 18.27 -5.69
CA ARG A 185 -9.74 17.01 -4.96
C ARG A 185 -11.04 16.32 -5.35
N ALA A 186 -10.96 15.02 -5.61
CA ALA A 186 -12.16 14.18 -5.65
C ALA A 186 -12.65 13.89 -4.22
N THR A 187 -13.93 13.59 -4.10
CA THR A 187 -14.50 13.13 -2.84
C THR A 187 -14.04 11.71 -2.51
N VAL A 188 -14.12 11.34 -1.23
CA VAL A 188 -13.84 9.98 -0.76
C VAL A 188 -14.65 8.96 -1.58
N LYS A 189 -15.95 9.21 -1.79
CA LYS A 189 -16.82 8.32 -2.57
C LYS A 189 -16.36 8.19 -4.02
N GLN A 190 -16.04 9.29 -4.69
CA GLN A 190 -15.58 9.26 -6.09
C GLN A 190 -14.32 8.41 -6.25
N ILE A 191 -13.37 8.51 -5.30
CA ILE A 191 -12.16 7.69 -5.36
C ILE A 191 -12.48 6.20 -5.14
N TYR A 192 -13.29 5.85 -4.14
CA TYR A 192 -13.66 4.45 -3.91
C TYR A 192 -14.42 3.83 -5.09
N ASP A 193 -15.37 4.55 -5.68
CA ASP A 193 -16.12 4.10 -6.87
C ASP A 193 -15.16 3.86 -8.05
N TYR A 194 -14.24 4.79 -8.31
CA TYR A 194 -13.22 4.66 -9.34
C TYR A 194 -12.31 3.45 -9.12
N VAL A 195 -11.85 3.25 -7.89
CA VAL A 195 -10.97 2.12 -7.52
C VAL A 195 -11.70 0.79 -7.74
N ILE A 196 -12.93 0.66 -7.25
CA ILE A 196 -13.71 -0.58 -7.42
C ILE A 196 -13.90 -0.90 -8.90
N GLU A 197 -14.36 0.08 -9.69
CA GLU A 197 -14.64 -0.11 -11.11
C GLU A 197 -13.40 -0.52 -11.91
N ASN A 198 -12.26 0.13 -11.67
CA ASN A 198 -11.01 -0.21 -12.35
C ASN A 198 -10.51 -1.61 -11.99
N VAL A 199 -10.65 -2.03 -10.73
CA VAL A 199 -10.23 -3.37 -10.32
C VAL A 199 -11.18 -4.43 -10.88
N THR A 200 -12.51 -4.24 -10.78
CA THR A 200 -13.49 -5.24 -11.24
C THR A 200 -13.47 -5.42 -12.75
N SER A 201 -13.41 -4.33 -13.53
CA SER A 201 -13.37 -4.39 -15.00
C SER A 201 -12.09 -5.05 -15.55
N SER A 202 -11.01 -5.03 -14.76
CA SER A 202 -9.70 -5.59 -15.13
C SER A 202 -9.59 -7.12 -14.95
N ILE A 203 -10.42 -7.73 -14.09
CA ILE A 203 -10.28 -9.16 -13.70
C ILE A 203 -10.27 -10.11 -14.89
N GLN A 204 -11.11 -9.86 -15.89
CA GLN A 204 -11.28 -10.75 -17.04
C GLN A 204 -10.03 -10.84 -17.93
N TYR A 205 -9.15 -9.83 -17.88
CA TYR A 205 -7.96 -9.73 -18.74
C TYR A 205 -6.68 -10.20 -18.03
N LEU A 206 -6.79 -10.71 -16.80
CA LEU A 206 -5.64 -11.13 -16.00
C LEU A 206 -5.51 -12.66 -15.97
N PRO A 207 -4.28 -13.18 -15.85
CA PRO A 207 -4.09 -14.59 -15.50
C PRO A 207 -4.56 -14.85 -14.07
N ASP A 208 -4.90 -16.10 -13.74
CA ASP A 208 -5.35 -16.47 -12.39
C ASP A 208 -4.27 -16.18 -11.32
N LEU A 209 -3.02 -16.55 -11.65
CA LEU A 209 -1.83 -16.37 -10.81
C LEU A 209 -0.70 -15.72 -11.64
N GLN A 210 0.25 -15.08 -10.96
CA GLN A 210 1.51 -14.67 -11.59
C GLN A 210 2.29 -15.91 -12.06
N ALA A 211 3.00 -15.79 -13.19
CA ALA A 211 3.69 -16.91 -13.82
C ALA A 211 4.77 -17.56 -12.93
N ASN A 212 5.40 -16.79 -12.05
CA ASN A 212 6.32 -17.29 -11.04
C ASN A 212 6.48 -16.26 -9.90
N THR A 213 7.24 -16.63 -8.88
CA THR A 213 7.35 -15.84 -7.64
C THR A 213 8.16 -14.55 -7.79
N THR A 214 9.04 -14.44 -8.81
CA THR A 214 9.79 -13.18 -9.07
C THR A 214 8.93 -12.11 -9.73
N LEU A 215 7.74 -12.47 -10.22
CA LEU A 215 6.78 -11.57 -10.85
C LEU A 215 5.63 -11.17 -9.92
N ARG A 216 5.75 -11.39 -8.61
CA ARG A 216 4.71 -11.05 -7.61
C ARG A 216 4.37 -9.57 -7.53
N HIS A 217 5.12 -8.68 -8.18
CA HIS A 217 4.73 -7.28 -8.33
C HIS A 217 3.67 -7.06 -9.42
N ARG A 218 3.51 -7.99 -10.38
CA ARG A 218 2.51 -7.90 -11.44
C ARG A 218 1.12 -8.28 -10.92
N PRO A 219 0.07 -7.52 -11.25
CA PRO A 219 -1.31 -7.91 -10.95
C PRO A 219 -1.71 -9.22 -11.66
N ALA A 220 -2.52 -10.01 -10.96
CA ALA A 220 -3.22 -11.20 -11.46
C ALA A 220 -4.64 -11.23 -10.85
N LYS A 221 -5.51 -12.19 -11.21
CA LYS A 221 -6.85 -12.28 -10.59
C LYS A 221 -6.77 -12.46 -9.08
N VAL A 222 -5.84 -13.28 -8.59
CA VAL A 222 -5.59 -13.43 -7.14
C VAL A 222 -5.28 -12.08 -6.47
N THR A 223 -4.57 -11.19 -7.15
CA THR A 223 -4.29 -9.82 -6.67
C THR A 223 -5.55 -8.96 -6.67
N ALA A 224 -6.33 -8.98 -7.75
CA ALA A 224 -7.56 -8.21 -7.86
C ALA A 224 -8.59 -8.63 -6.79
N TYR A 225 -8.74 -9.93 -6.55
CA TYR A 225 -9.60 -10.45 -5.50
C TYR A 225 -9.10 -10.06 -4.11
N ALA A 226 -7.80 -10.21 -3.83
CA ALA A 226 -7.22 -9.82 -2.54
C ALA A 226 -7.45 -8.32 -2.26
N PHE A 227 -7.28 -7.50 -3.30
CA PHE A 227 -7.47 -6.07 -3.22
C PHE A 227 -8.94 -5.69 -3.00
N LEU A 228 -9.88 -6.29 -3.73
CA LEU A 228 -11.31 -6.08 -3.51
C LEU A 228 -11.74 -6.52 -2.10
N SER A 229 -11.19 -7.62 -1.59
CA SER A 229 -11.45 -8.05 -0.22
C SER A 229 -11.08 -6.97 0.81
N ARG A 230 -9.90 -6.35 0.67
CA ARG A 230 -9.49 -5.22 1.53
C ARG A 230 -10.38 -3.98 1.32
N ILE A 231 -10.71 -3.64 0.07
CA ILE A 231 -11.56 -2.49 -0.25
C ILE A 231 -12.92 -2.62 0.45
N TYR A 232 -13.60 -3.76 0.27
CA TYR A 232 -14.91 -3.99 0.86
C TYR A 232 -14.84 -4.10 2.39
N LEU A 233 -13.76 -4.63 2.97
CA LEU A 233 -13.54 -4.58 4.42
C LEU A 233 -13.48 -3.13 4.93
N TYR A 234 -12.86 -2.23 4.18
CA TYR A 234 -12.77 -0.79 4.51
C TYR A 234 -14.07 -0.03 4.22
N LEU A 235 -15.02 -0.63 3.49
CA LEU A 235 -16.35 -0.08 3.29
C LEU A 235 -17.37 -0.59 4.33
N GLY A 236 -16.96 -1.54 5.20
CA GLY A 236 -17.86 -2.23 6.12
C GLY A 236 -18.79 -3.24 5.42
N ASP A 237 -18.51 -3.60 4.17
CA ASP A 237 -19.28 -4.56 3.38
C ASP A 237 -18.70 -5.97 3.55
N TYR A 238 -19.11 -6.65 4.62
CA TYR A 238 -18.56 -7.95 5.00
C TYR A 238 -18.95 -9.08 4.04
N GLU A 239 -20.07 -8.97 3.34
CA GLU A 239 -20.49 -10.01 2.37
C GLU A 239 -19.60 -9.97 1.13
N ASN A 240 -19.34 -8.79 0.55
CA ASN A 240 -18.42 -8.68 -0.58
C ASN A 240 -16.97 -8.92 -0.15
N ALA A 241 -16.56 -8.42 1.02
CA ALA A 241 -15.22 -8.69 1.55
C ALA A 241 -14.96 -10.20 1.71
N LEU A 242 -15.94 -10.95 2.24
CA LEU A 242 -15.91 -12.41 2.36
C LEU A 242 -15.84 -13.09 1.00
N LYS A 243 -16.73 -12.73 0.06
CA LYS A 243 -16.75 -13.29 -1.30
C LYS A 243 -15.37 -13.20 -1.96
N TYR A 244 -14.74 -12.03 -1.91
CA TYR A 244 -13.43 -11.84 -2.54
C TYR A 244 -12.29 -12.46 -1.74
N ALA A 245 -12.41 -12.60 -0.42
CA ALA A 245 -11.45 -13.38 0.36
C ALA A 245 -11.49 -14.87 -0.04
N ASP A 246 -12.68 -15.44 -0.23
CA ASP A 246 -12.85 -16.83 -0.67
C ASP A 246 -12.29 -17.05 -2.07
N LEU A 247 -12.58 -16.16 -3.03
CA LEU A 247 -12.02 -16.23 -4.38
C LEU A 247 -10.49 -16.13 -4.38
N THR A 248 -9.92 -15.34 -3.48
CA THR A 248 -8.46 -15.23 -3.32
C THR A 248 -7.87 -16.53 -2.80
N LEU A 249 -8.42 -17.07 -1.70
CA LEU A 249 -7.91 -18.27 -1.05
C LEU A 249 -8.15 -19.55 -1.87
N ALA A 250 -9.13 -19.54 -2.78
CA ALA A 250 -9.30 -20.58 -3.78
C ALA A 250 -8.13 -20.64 -4.78
N LEU A 251 -7.48 -19.51 -5.07
CA LEU A 251 -6.32 -19.43 -5.96
C LEU A 251 -4.99 -19.59 -5.22
N ASN A 252 -4.86 -19.00 -4.02
CA ASN A 252 -3.66 -19.13 -3.19
C ASN A 252 -3.99 -19.07 -1.70
N ASN A 253 -3.78 -20.18 -1.00
CA ASN A 253 -3.95 -20.33 0.45
C ASN A 253 -2.66 -20.77 1.15
N LYS A 254 -1.50 -20.61 0.50
CA LYS A 254 -0.23 -21.12 1.03
C LYS A 254 0.21 -20.31 2.25
N LEU A 255 0.37 -21.00 3.37
CA LEU A 255 0.86 -20.46 4.62
C LEU A 255 2.25 -21.01 4.94
N LEU A 256 3.17 -20.15 5.39
CA LEU A 256 4.50 -20.55 5.85
C LEU A 256 4.39 -21.07 7.28
N ASN A 257 4.92 -22.26 7.56
CA ASN A 257 4.95 -22.79 8.92
C ASN A 257 6.16 -22.25 9.68
N TYR A 258 5.95 -21.30 10.61
CA TYR A 258 7.05 -20.67 11.35
C TYR A 258 7.76 -21.65 12.29
N ASN A 259 7.10 -22.76 12.65
CA ASN A 259 7.68 -23.82 13.46
C ASN A 259 8.83 -24.56 12.75
N THR A 260 8.92 -24.47 11.41
CA THR A 260 9.96 -25.14 10.62
C THR A 260 11.02 -24.18 10.07
N VAL A 261 10.82 -22.87 10.22
CA VAL A 261 11.79 -21.86 9.76
C VAL A 261 12.88 -21.70 10.80
N ALA A 262 14.15 -21.74 10.39
CA ALA A 262 15.29 -21.54 11.28
C ALA A 262 15.48 -20.05 11.66
N ASN A 263 16.25 -19.78 12.70
CA ASN A 263 16.74 -18.43 12.98
C ASN A 263 18.01 -18.12 12.17
N ASN A 264 18.28 -16.84 11.95
CA ASN A 264 19.55 -16.32 11.47
C ASN A 264 20.58 -16.25 12.62
N SER A 265 21.80 -15.76 12.33
CA SER A 265 22.89 -15.63 13.31
C SER A 265 22.58 -14.67 14.47
N SER A 266 21.62 -13.76 14.31
CA SER A 266 21.14 -12.84 15.35
C SER A 266 19.94 -13.38 16.15
N ASN A 267 19.63 -14.67 16.01
CA ASN A 267 18.50 -15.36 16.66
C ASN A 267 17.12 -14.83 16.25
N ILE A 268 17.02 -14.23 15.06
CA ILE A 268 15.76 -13.73 14.45
C ILE A 268 15.29 -14.72 13.40
N ILE A 269 13.98 -14.92 13.27
CA ILE A 269 13.42 -15.85 12.27
C ILE A 269 13.88 -15.47 10.87
N ASN A 270 14.47 -16.45 10.15
CA ASN A 270 15.02 -16.25 8.83
C ASN A 270 13.92 -16.37 7.77
N MET A 271 13.10 -15.31 7.67
CA MET A 271 12.01 -15.27 6.70
C MET A 271 12.54 -15.33 5.27
N PRO A 272 11.84 -16.03 4.34
CA PRO A 272 12.19 -15.98 2.93
C PRO A 272 12.19 -14.54 2.43
N LEU A 273 13.06 -14.24 1.47
CA LEU A 273 12.97 -12.99 0.73
C LEU A 273 11.56 -12.83 0.14
N PRO A 274 11.02 -11.61 0.02
CA PRO A 274 9.63 -11.39 -0.41
C PRO A 274 9.26 -12.07 -1.74
N GLN A 275 10.13 -12.03 -2.74
CA GLN A 275 9.94 -12.72 -4.02
C GLN A 275 9.94 -14.26 -3.91
N ASN A 276 10.30 -14.81 -2.76
CA ASN A 276 10.30 -16.26 -2.47
C ASN A 276 9.28 -16.65 -1.39
N ASN A 277 8.75 -15.69 -0.61
CA ASN A 277 7.80 -15.98 0.46
C ASN A 277 6.44 -16.49 -0.10
N PRO A 278 6.05 -17.76 0.11
CA PRO A 278 4.83 -18.33 -0.46
C PRO A 278 3.54 -17.62 -0.04
N GLU A 279 3.57 -16.88 1.07
CA GLU A 279 2.42 -16.15 1.62
C GLU A 279 2.11 -14.85 0.86
N ILE A 280 3.03 -14.33 0.03
CA ILE A 280 2.82 -13.06 -0.67
C ILE A 280 1.98 -13.27 -1.93
N ILE A 281 0.85 -12.55 -2.00
CA ILE A 281 -0.08 -12.49 -3.14
C ILE A 281 0.32 -11.36 -4.10
N TRP A 282 0.57 -10.17 -3.56
CA TRP A 282 1.00 -9.02 -4.35
C TRP A 282 2.08 -8.25 -3.61
N LEU A 283 3.22 -8.07 -4.25
CA LEU A 283 4.40 -7.46 -3.67
C LEU A 283 4.27 -5.93 -3.68
N LYS A 284 4.20 -5.33 -2.50
CA LYS A 284 4.40 -3.89 -2.25
C LYS A 284 5.35 -3.70 -1.09
N LYS A 285 6.05 -2.58 -1.08
CA LYS A 285 7.04 -2.24 -0.06
C LYS A 285 6.84 -0.84 0.48
N SER A 286 7.22 -0.67 1.73
CA SER A 286 7.37 0.62 2.37
C SER A 286 8.23 1.59 1.56
N SER A 287 7.90 2.89 1.62
CA SER A 287 8.78 3.97 1.17
C SER A 287 10.10 4.01 1.97
N LYS A 288 10.11 3.45 3.18
CA LYS A 288 11.28 3.31 4.06
C LYS A 288 11.65 1.83 4.29
N PRO A 289 12.74 1.32 3.71
CA PRO A 289 13.00 -0.12 3.66
C PRO A 289 13.50 -0.74 4.98
N PHE A 290 14.34 -0.02 5.76
CA PHE A 290 15.03 -0.57 6.93
C PHE A 290 14.88 0.38 8.12
N ARG A 291 13.97 0.06 9.03
CA ARG A 291 13.92 0.73 10.32
C ARG A 291 13.65 -0.29 11.41
N THR A 292 14.43 -0.21 12.47
CA THR A 292 14.13 -0.83 13.75
C THR A 292 12.95 -0.08 14.35
N LEU A 293 11.79 -0.73 14.43
CA LEU A 293 10.56 -0.14 14.97
C LEU A 293 10.42 -0.63 16.42
N PRO A 294 10.67 0.22 17.43
CA PRO A 294 10.62 -0.20 18.83
C PRO A 294 9.19 -0.56 19.20
N LEU A 295 8.96 -1.80 19.59
CA LEU A 295 7.62 -2.33 19.85
C LEU A 295 7.08 -1.79 21.18
N THR A 296 5.77 -1.61 21.29
CA THR A 296 5.14 -1.38 22.61
C THR A 296 5.15 -2.67 23.44
N GLN A 297 5.27 -2.52 24.77
CA GLN A 297 5.23 -3.68 25.67
C GLN A 297 3.86 -4.37 25.67
N GLU A 298 2.77 -3.61 25.49
CA GLU A 298 1.41 -4.15 25.38
C GLU A 298 1.32 -5.15 24.23
N LEU A 299 1.74 -4.75 23.02
CA LEU A 299 1.71 -5.61 21.85
C LEU A 299 2.60 -6.85 22.03
N TYR A 300 3.80 -6.70 22.59
CA TYR A 300 4.68 -7.84 22.86
C TYR A 300 4.05 -8.86 23.83
N ASN A 301 3.31 -8.37 24.82
CA ASN A 301 2.68 -9.21 25.85
C ASN A 301 1.43 -9.94 25.35
N LEU A 302 0.85 -9.55 24.20
CA LEU A 302 -0.26 -10.27 23.58
C LEU A 302 0.17 -11.64 23.00
N TYR A 303 1.46 -11.83 22.71
CA TYR A 303 1.94 -13.10 22.16
C TYR A 303 2.06 -14.18 23.23
N GLU A 304 1.55 -15.37 22.94
CA GLU A 304 1.76 -16.57 23.76
C GLU A 304 3.27 -16.89 23.87
N THR A 305 3.70 -17.44 25.00
CA THR A 305 5.12 -17.68 25.32
C THR A 305 5.89 -18.41 24.22
N ARG A 306 5.24 -19.36 23.53
CA ARG A 306 5.85 -20.23 22.51
C ARG A 306 5.43 -19.88 21.08
N ASP A 307 4.76 -18.74 20.90
CA ASP A 307 4.41 -18.21 19.59
C ASP A 307 5.68 -17.82 18.81
N GLN A 308 5.88 -18.46 17.66
CA GLN A 308 7.06 -18.27 16.82
C GLN A 308 7.09 -16.88 16.18
N ARG A 309 5.98 -16.14 16.12
CA ARG A 309 5.97 -14.74 15.65
C ARG A 309 6.83 -13.84 16.51
N LYS A 310 7.03 -14.18 17.79
CA LYS A 310 7.95 -13.45 18.69
C LYS A 310 9.39 -13.42 18.17
N ARG A 311 9.78 -14.39 17.34
CA ARG A 311 11.11 -14.48 16.72
C ARG A 311 11.32 -13.44 15.61
N GLN A 312 10.28 -12.68 15.22
CA GLN A 312 10.41 -11.53 14.32
C GLN A 312 10.96 -10.29 15.04
N PHE A 313 10.98 -10.32 16.37
CA PHE A 313 11.49 -9.24 17.20
C PHE A 313 12.89 -9.54 17.73
N ALA A 314 13.72 -8.52 17.82
CA ALA A 314 15.04 -8.56 18.40
C ALA A 314 15.08 -7.74 19.70
N PRO A 315 15.92 -8.12 20.69
CA PRO A 315 16.26 -7.21 21.76
C PRO A 315 16.81 -5.91 21.20
N ILE A 316 16.32 -4.78 21.69
CA ILE A 316 16.69 -3.47 21.13
C ILE A 316 18.20 -3.18 21.28
N SER A 317 18.85 -3.81 22.27
CA SER A 317 20.28 -3.69 22.56
C SER A 317 21.17 -4.14 21.40
N LEU A 318 20.67 -5.03 20.52
CA LEU A 318 21.38 -5.43 19.30
C LEU A 318 21.58 -4.26 18.32
N PHE A 319 20.78 -3.21 18.44
CA PHE A 319 20.86 -2.02 17.59
C PHE A 319 21.49 -0.82 18.30
N GLY A 320 21.93 -0.97 19.55
CA GLY A 320 22.49 0.13 20.35
C GLY A 320 21.46 1.19 20.75
N ILE A 321 20.17 0.85 20.73
CA ILE A 321 19.06 1.77 20.99
C ILE A 321 18.46 1.41 22.37
N PRO A 322 18.62 2.19 23.44
CA PRO A 322 17.96 1.93 24.73
C PRO A 322 16.49 2.38 24.70
N GLY A 323 15.56 1.69 25.38
CA GLY A 323 14.22 2.26 25.67
C GLY A 323 12.96 1.46 25.30
N SER A 324 13.10 0.31 24.63
CA SER A 324 12.08 -0.74 24.58
C SER A 324 12.76 -2.08 24.83
N ASP A 325 12.07 -3.12 25.28
CA ASP A 325 12.72 -4.43 25.41
C ASP A 325 12.96 -5.06 24.03
N TYR A 326 12.09 -4.75 23.06
CA TYR A 326 12.08 -5.39 21.74
C TYR A 326 11.80 -4.40 20.61
N ALA A 327 12.31 -4.74 19.42
CA ALA A 327 11.98 -4.05 18.18
C ALA A 327 11.67 -5.05 17.07
N PHE A 328 10.78 -4.67 16.16
CA PHE A 328 10.56 -5.42 14.93
C PHE A 328 11.81 -5.38 14.06
N ALA A 329 12.38 -6.57 13.79
CA ALA A 329 13.72 -6.71 13.25
C ALA A 329 13.78 -7.49 11.93
N THR A 330 12.76 -8.28 11.60
CA THR A 330 12.77 -9.09 10.37
C THR A 330 13.04 -8.26 9.12
N SER A 331 12.43 -7.08 8.97
CA SER A 331 12.64 -6.20 7.81
C SER A 331 14.09 -5.75 7.62
N PHE A 332 14.85 -5.64 8.71
CA PHE A 332 16.27 -5.29 8.68
C PHE A 332 17.10 -6.37 7.97
N PHE A 333 16.80 -7.64 8.24
CA PHE A 333 17.59 -8.78 7.71
C PHE A 333 17.20 -9.20 6.30
N VAL A 334 15.98 -8.88 5.85
CA VAL A 334 15.52 -9.13 4.46
C VAL A 334 15.58 -7.89 3.57
N SER A 335 16.09 -6.79 4.12
CA SER A 335 16.25 -5.52 3.43
C SER A 335 14.98 -4.90 2.85
N PHE A 336 13.84 -5.20 3.47
CA PHE A 336 12.53 -4.98 2.88
C PHE A 336 11.44 -4.98 3.94
N ARG A 337 10.58 -3.96 3.93
CA ARG A 337 9.36 -3.92 4.73
C ARG A 337 8.15 -4.09 3.82
N PHE A 338 7.47 -5.22 3.98
CA PHE A 338 6.34 -5.63 3.16
C PHE A 338 5.07 -4.85 3.52
N CYS A 339 4.39 -4.31 2.51
CA CYS A 339 3.13 -3.56 2.66
C CYS A 339 2.08 -4.02 1.62
N GLY A 340 2.28 -5.20 1.06
CA GLY A 340 1.46 -5.76 -0.02
C GLY A 340 0.24 -6.50 0.50
N PHE A 341 -0.16 -7.52 -0.25
CA PHE A 341 -1.27 -8.41 0.10
C PHE A 341 -0.74 -9.81 0.37
N SER A 342 -1.18 -10.43 1.46
CA SER A 342 -0.68 -11.72 1.89
C SER A 342 -1.81 -12.69 2.28
N VAL A 343 -1.53 -13.98 2.17
CA VAL A 343 -2.47 -15.03 2.59
C VAL A 343 -2.91 -14.87 4.06
N PRO A 344 -2.02 -14.60 5.04
CA PRO A 344 -2.44 -14.33 6.41
C PRO A 344 -3.46 -13.18 6.54
N GLU A 345 -3.26 -12.07 5.83
CA GLU A 345 -4.20 -10.95 5.84
C GLU A 345 -5.58 -11.36 5.31
N ILE A 346 -5.63 -12.12 4.22
CA ILE A 346 -6.88 -12.56 3.60
C ILE A 346 -7.59 -13.60 4.48
N LEU A 347 -6.86 -14.53 5.10
CA LEU A 347 -7.41 -15.46 6.09
C LEU A 347 -8.05 -14.70 7.26
N LEU A 348 -7.37 -13.68 7.80
CA LEU A 348 -7.88 -12.88 8.91
C LEU A 348 -9.07 -11.99 8.49
N THR A 349 -9.08 -11.51 7.24
CA THR A 349 -10.22 -10.79 6.66
C THR A 349 -11.43 -11.69 6.54
N ARG A 350 -11.24 -12.92 6.02
CA ARG A 350 -12.30 -13.93 5.94
C ARG A 350 -12.83 -14.30 7.32
N ALA A 351 -11.94 -14.52 8.28
CA ALA A 351 -12.31 -14.82 9.66
C ALA A 351 -13.15 -13.70 10.28
N GLU A 352 -12.75 -12.44 10.07
CA GLU A 352 -13.48 -11.29 10.59
C GLU A 352 -14.88 -11.19 9.96
N CYS A 353 -14.98 -11.33 8.63
CA CYS A 353 -16.26 -11.28 7.95
C CYS A 353 -17.17 -12.42 8.41
N ASN A 354 -16.65 -13.65 8.51
CA ASN A 354 -17.41 -14.79 9.04
C ASN A 354 -17.90 -14.53 10.47
N ALA A 355 -17.05 -14.02 11.36
CA ALA A 355 -17.45 -13.70 12.72
C ALA A 355 -18.56 -12.64 12.77
N ARG A 356 -18.44 -11.57 11.98
CA ARG A 356 -19.46 -10.50 11.88
C ARG A 356 -20.78 -10.96 11.27
N LEU A 357 -20.73 -11.93 10.36
CA LEU A 357 -21.90 -12.61 9.78
C LEU A 357 -22.41 -13.77 10.65
N ASN A 358 -21.92 -13.88 11.89
CA ASN A 358 -22.29 -14.90 12.88
C ASN A 358 -21.99 -16.35 12.45
N ARG A 359 -21.03 -16.55 11.55
CA ARG A 359 -20.49 -17.84 11.07
C ARG A 359 -19.27 -18.23 11.91
N LEU A 360 -19.49 -18.43 13.21
CA LEU A 360 -18.42 -18.50 14.23
C LEU A 360 -17.44 -19.65 13.99
N ASP A 361 -17.92 -20.85 13.66
CA ASP A 361 -17.06 -22.01 13.40
C ASP A 361 -16.11 -21.79 12.22
N ALA A 362 -16.57 -21.09 11.17
CA ALA A 362 -15.75 -20.74 10.02
C ALA A 362 -14.66 -19.73 10.40
N ALA A 363 -14.99 -18.72 11.21
CA ALA A 363 -14.02 -17.76 11.72
C ALA A 363 -12.96 -18.42 12.62
N LEU A 364 -13.39 -19.29 13.54
CA LEU A 364 -12.51 -20.06 14.42
C LEU A 364 -11.61 -21.01 13.63
N THR A 365 -12.12 -21.62 12.56
CA THR A 365 -11.33 -22.48 11.66
C THR A 365 -10.17 -21.71 11.04
N ASP A 366 -10.41 -20.51 10.50
CA ASP A 366 -9.37 -19.69 9.86
C ASP A 366 -8.28 -19.26 10.85
N ILE A 367 -8.65 -18.74 12.03
CA ILE A 367 -7.65 -18.29 13.01
C ILE A 367 -6.89 -19.45 13.65
N ASN A 368 -7.53 -20.62 13.80
CA ASN A 368 -6.85 -21.80 14.32
C ASN A 368 -5.88 -22.40 13.28
N TYR A 369 -6.25 -22.40 12.00
CA TYR A 369 -5.33 -22.77 10.91
C TYR A 369 -4.09 -21.88 10.87
N LEU A 370 -4.27 -20.55 11.03
CA LEU A 370 -3.15 -19.63 11.18
C LEU A 370 -2.29 -19.99 12.39
N ARG A 371 -2.90 -20.12 13.57
CA ARG A 371 -2.19 -20.38 14.84
C ARG A 371 -1.41 -21.70 14.83
N GLN A 372 -1.91 -22.75 14.20
CA GLN A 372 -1.17 -24.03 14.04
C GLN A 372 0.16 -23.87 13.29
N ASN A 373 0.27 -22.86 12.42
CA ASN A 373 1.49 -22.53 11.68
C ASN A 373 2.37 -21.48 12.39
N ARG A 374 1.97 -21.00 13.57
CA ARG A 374 2.69 -20.02 14.39
C ARG A 374 3.09 -20.57 15.76
N ILE A 375 2.37 -21.56 16.28
CA ILE A 375 2.58 -22.12 17.62
C ILE A 375 2.97 -23.61 17.48
N PRO A 376 4.02 -24.09 18.19
CA PRO A 376 4.40 -25.49 18.16
C PRO A 376 3.27 -26.41 18.64
N ALA A 377 3.16 -27.61 18.06
CA ALA A 377 2.05 -28.53 18.34
C ALA A 377 1.87 -28.88 19.83
N ALA A 378 2.97 -28.96 20.60
CA ALA A 378 2.92 -29.23 22.04
C ALA A 378 2.26 -28.09 22.84
N ASP A 379 2.43 -26.86 22.38
CA ASP A 379 1.97 -25.63 23.03
C ASP A 379 0.60 -25.17 22.49
N TYR A 380 0.26 -25.55 21.26
CA TYR A 380 -0.97 -25.14 20.58
C TYR A 380 -2.24 -25.67 21.28
N ARG A 381 -3.19 -24.77 21.52
CA ARG A 381 -4.56 -25.09 21.94
C ARG A 381 -5.54 -24.34 21.05
N ALA A 382 -6.53 -25.03 20.48
CA ALA A 382 -7.51 -24.39 19.60
C ALA A 382 -8.35 -23.36 20.39
N LEU A 383 -8.54 -22.19 19.79
CA LEU A 383 -9.51 -21.22 20.29
C LEU A 383 -10.91 -21.73 19.98
N ALA A 384 -11.83 -21.54 20.92
CA ALA A 384 -13.24 -21.87 20.77
C ALA A 384 -14.08 -20.88 21.58
N SER A 385 -15.21 -20.47 21.03
CA SER A 385 -16.25 -19.71 21.72
C SER A 385 -17.54 -19.78 20.90
N THR A 386 -18.68 -19.64 21.56
CA THR A 386 -20.00 -19.47 20.93
C THR A 386 -20.49 -18.02 20.98
N SER A 387 -19.71 -17.11 21.58
CA SER A 387 -20.01 -15.68 21.66
C SER A 387 -19.45 -14.96 20.44
N GLN A 388 -20.33 -14.31 19.67
CA GLN A 388 -19.92 -13.55 18.49
C GLN A 388 -18.87 -12.47 18.83
N THR A 389 -19.07 -11.75 19.92
CA THR A 389 -18.14 -10.71 20.40
C THR A 389 -16.78 -11.30 20.72
N GLU A 390 -16.73 -12.40 21.47
CA GLU A 390 -15.45 -13.04 21.82
C GLU A 390 -14.70 -13.54 20.58
N VAL A 391 -15.41 -14.13 19.61
CA VAL A 391 -14.80 -14.59 18.35
C VAL A 391 -14.27 -13.41 17.53
N ILE A 392 -14.99 -12.29 17.46
CA ILE A 392 -14.50 -11.07 16.81
C ILE A 392 -13.23 -10.57 17.50
N ASP A 393 -13.19 -10.52 18.84
CA ASP A 393 -12.02 -10.07 19.60
C ASP A 393 -10.82 -11.00 19.42
N MET A 394 -11.04 -12.32 19.36
CA MET A 394 -10.00 -13.30 19.03
C MET A 394 -9.45 -13.05 17.62
N VAL A 395 -10.30 -12.82 16.63
CA VAL A 395 -9.87 -12.52 15.25
C VAL A 395 -9.07 -11.23 15.19
N LEU A 396 -9.56 -10.14 15.80
CA LEU A 396 -8.88 -8.85 15.81
C LEU A 396 -7.54 -8.93 16.55
N THR A 397 -7.46 -9.71 17.62
CA THR A 397 -6.19 -10.00 18.31
C THR A 397 -5.21 -10.71 17.39
N GLN A 398 -5.62 -11.80 16.72
CA GLN A 398 -4.74 -12.49 15.78
C GLN A 398 -4.31 -11.59 14.61
N ARG A 399 -5.19 -10.68 14.17
CA ARG A 399 -4.88 -9.69 13.15
C ARG A 399 -3.80 -8.70 13.59
N ARG A 400 -3.86 -8.19 14.83
CA ARG A 400 -2.79 -7.38 15.43
C ARG A 400 -1.48 -8.17 15.50
N LEU A 401 -1.50 -9.41 15.97
CA LEU A 401 -0.29 -10.23 16.15
C LEU A 401 0.42 -10.60 14.83
N GLU A 402 -0.35 -10.85 13.77
CA GLU A 402 0.16 -11.33 12.49
C GLU A 402 0.66 -10.19 11.57
N LEU A 403 -0.02 -9.05 11.59
CA LEU A 403 0.17 -7.98 10.58
C LEU A 403 1.10 -6.84 11.04
N VAL A 404 1.79 -7.01 12.17
CA VAL A 404 2.79 -6.05 12.67
C VAL A 404 3.83 -5.76 11.59
N GLY A 405 4.12 -4.47 11.38
CA GLY A 405 5.12 -4.03 10.40
C GLY A 405 4.63 -3.99 8.95
N GLN A 406 3.35 -4.29 8.69
CA GLN A 406 2.76 -4.27 7.34
C GLN A 406 2.04 -2.96 6.99
N SER A 407 2.12 -1.92 7.83
CA SER A 407 1.41 -0.62 7.68
C SER A 407 -0.11 -0.73 7.56
N LEU A 408 -0.73 -1.66 8.31
CA LEU A 408 -2.19 -1.86 8.27
C LEU A 408 -2.90 -1.40 9.55
N ARG A 409 -2.21 -1.39 10.70
CA ARG A 409 -2.84 -1.16 12.01
C ARG A 409 -3.55 0.19 12.11
N PHE A 410 -2.95 1.26 11.58
CA PHE A 410 -3.56 2.59 11.56
C PHE A 410 -4.93 2.59 10.86
N PHE A 411 -5.04 1.91 9.72
CA PHE A 411 -6.29 1.81 8.98
C PHE A 411 -7.29 0.85 9.62
N ASP A 412 -6.80 -0.23 10.26
CA ASP A 412 -7.65 -1.11 11.07
C ASP A 412 -8.31 -0.32 12.21
N ILE A 413 -7.58 0.57 12.90
CA ILE A 413 -8.17 1.40 13.95
C ILE A 413 -9.20 2.38 13.36
N LYS A 414 -8.88 3.05 12.24
CA LYS A 414 -9.81 3.95 11.53
C LYS A 414 -11.15 3.27 11.22
N ARG A 415 -11.12 2.07 10.60
CA ARG A 415 -12.36 1.35 10.24
C ARG A 415 -13.12 0.82 11.46
N LEU A 416 -12.41 0.37 12.50
CA LEU A 416 -13.04 -0.15 13.72
C LEU A 416 -13.75 0.97 14.48
N ASN A 417 -13.13 2.15 14.58
CA ASN A 417 -13.76 3.32 15.19
C ASN A 417 -14.97 3.82 14.38
N GLN A 418 -14.91 3.75 13.05
CA GLN A 418 -15.99 4.22 12.16
C GLN A 418 -17.20 3.28 12.08
N PHE A 419 -16.99 1.96 12.00
CA PHE A 419 -18.07 0.99 11.78
C PHE A 419 -18.52 0.24 13.03
N HIS A 420 -17.69 0.22 14.08
CA HIS A 420 -17.95 -0.61 15.27
C HIS A 420 -17.89 0.17 16.58
N ASN A 421 -17.73 1.50 16.52
CA ASN A 421 -17.63 2.34 17.72
C ASN A 421 -16.60 1.79 18.71
N ALA A 422 -15.48 1.26 18.20
CA ALA A 422 -14.44 0.67 19.03
C ALA A 422 -13.82 1.68 20.02
N ASN A 423 -13.98 2.99 19.75
CA ASN A 423 -13.55 4.10 20.60
C ASN A 423 -12.08 4.00 21.03
N ILE A 424 -11.23 3.53 20.11
CA ILE A 424 -9.80 3.39 20.30
C ILE A 424 -9.16 4.77 20.12
N ASN A 425 -8.74 5.38 21.24
CA ASN A 425 -7.87 6.56 21.26
C ASN A 425 -6.41 6.10 21.31
N LEU A 426 -5.52 6.85 20.67
CA LEU A 426 -4.07 6.62 20.75
C LEU A 426 -3.42 7.66 21.63
N THR A 427 -2.37 7.26 22.35
CA THR A 427 -1.56 8.17 23.17
C THR A 427 -0.10 7.90 22.90
N HIS A 428 0.61 8.92 22.41
CA HIS A 428 2.03 8.87 22.16
C HIS A 428 2.77 9.81 23.10
N LYS A 429 3.93 9.35 23.57
CA LYS A 429 4.83 10.13 24.39
C LYS A 429 6.17 10.26 23.69
N TYR A 430 6.73 11.46 23.69
CA TYR A 430 7.98 11.75 23.02
C TYR A 430 8.67 12.94 23.69
N ASN A 431 9.87 12.73 24.23
CA ASN A 431 10.67 13.79 24.88
C ASN A 431 9.88 14.59 25.92
N GLY A 432 9.08 13.92 26.75
CA GLY A 432 8.24 14.55 27.78
C GLY A 432 6.96 15.21 27.27
N GLN A 433 6.73 15.26 25.95
CA GLN A 433 5.43 15.62 25.38
C GLN A 433 4.50 14.41 25.40
N THR A 434 3.21 14.65 25.64
CA THR A 434 2.15 13.66 25.44
C THR A 434 1.18 14.20 24.39
N ALA A 435 0.87 13.39 23.38
CA ALA A 435 -0.14 13.68 22.37
C ALA A 435 -1.22 12.58 22.38
N GLU A 436 -2.46 12.97 22.13
CA GLU A 436 -3.60 12.06 22.03
C GLU A 436 -4.26 12.21 20.67
N LEU A 437 -4.52 11.08 20.00
CA LEU A 437 -5.37 11.02 18.81
C LEU A 437 -6.69 10.34 19.19
N LYS A 438 -7.75 11.14 19.30
CA LYS A 438 -9.08 10.66 19.68
C LYS A 438 -9.75 9.88 18.55
N ALA A 439 -10.52 8.86 18.89
CA ALA A 439 -11.32 8.09 17.95
C ALA A 439 -12.19 9.02 17.08
N ASN A 440 -12.21 8.75 15.77
CA ASN A 440 -12.98 9.50 14.77
C ASN A 440 -12.65 11.01 14.63
N SER A 441 -11.56 11.51 15.25
CA SER A 441 -11.06 12.87 15.00
C SER A 441 -10.64 13.06 13.53
N LYS A 442 -10.62 14.31 13.06
CA LYS A 442 -10.12 14.61 11.71
C LYS A 442 -8.60 14.39 11.57
N ASN A 443 -7.87 14.37 12.68
CA ASN A 443 -6.42 14.18 12.71
C ASN A 443 -5.96 12.76 12.31
N TRP A 444 -6.90 11.83 12.07
CA TRP A 444 -6.65 10.54 11.42
C TRP A 444 -6.35 10.65 9.91
N ALA A 445 -6.54 11.83 9.31
CA ALA A 445 -6.06 12.15 7.97
C ALA A 445 -4.65 12.74 8.06
N VAL A 446 -3.74 12.29 7.21
CA VAL A 446 -2.42 12.91 7.04
C VAL A 446 -2.61 14.34 6.48
N PRO A 447 -1.99 15.38 7.03
CA PRO A 447 -2.06 16.73 6.46
C PRO A 447 -1.35 16.74 5.10
N ILE A 448 -1.94 17.45 4.13
CA ILE A 448 -1.29 17.67 2.84
C ILE A 448 -0.10 18.60 3.07
N ALA A 449 1.09 18.23 2.55
CA ALA A 449 2.29 19.03 2.75
C ALA A 449 2.08 20.47 2.23
N THR A 450 2.44 21.45 3.05
CA THR A 450 2.26 22.88 2.76
C THR A 450 2.87 23.29 1.42
N LYS A 451 4.01 22.68 1.05
CA LYS A 451 4.65 22.85 -0.26
C LYS A 451 3.68 22.68 -1.44
N TYR A 452 2.82 21.65 -1.39
CA TYR A 452 1.90 21.33 -2.49
C TYR A 452 0.73 22.32 -2.56
N ILE A 453 0.24 22.77 -1.41
CA ILE A 453 -0.83 23.78 -1.31
C ILE A 453 -0.33 25.14 -1.80
N LEU A 454 0.90 25.53 -1.43
CA LEU A 454 1.51 26.77 -1.92
C LEU A 454 1.72 26.75 -3.44
N ALA A 455 2.08 25.60 -3.99
CA ALA A 455 2.24 25.44 -5.44
C ALA A 455 0.89 25.37 -6.19
N ASN A 456 -0.14 24.77 -5.58
CA ASN A 456 -1.46 24.57 -6.18
C ASN A 456 -2.56 24.86 -5.15
N PRO A 457 -2.93 26.14 -4.95
CA PRO A 457 -3.86 26.54 -3.89
C PRO A 457 -5.24 25.88 -3.96
N GLU A 458 -5.67 25.43 -5.14
CA GLU A 458 -6.93 24.73 -5.34
C GLU A 458 -7.01 23.34 -4.68
N ILE A 459 -5.86 22.76 -4.29
CA ILE A 459 -5.84 21.50 -3.51
C ILE A 459 -6.49 21.74 -2.14
N GLY A 460 -6.20 22.90 -1.52
CA GLY A 460 -6.66 23.23 -0.18
C GLY A 460 -6.11 22.32 0.92
N GLU A 461 -6.45 22.64 2.17
CA GLU A 461 -6.02 21.88 3.34
C GLU A 461 -7.01 20.76 3.71
N ASN A 462 -6.54 19.83 4.55
CA ASN A 462 -7.44 18.96 5.28
C ASN A 462 -8.00 19.71 6.48
N ASP A 463 -9.30 19.54 6.72
CA ASP A 463 -9.93 19.98 7.96
C ASP A 463 -9.32 19.18 9.13
N ARG A 464 -8.84 19.86 10.18
CA ARG A 464 -8.12 19.30 11.34
C ARG A 464 -8.66 19.88 12.65
N GLU A 465 -8.35 19.25 13.78
CA GLU A 465 -8.90 19.56 15.12
C GLU A 465 -7.83 19.88 16.16
#